data_AF-A0A0F8UEL9-F1
#
_entry.id   AF-A0A0F8UEL9-F1
#
_cell.length_a   1.000
_cell.length_b   1.000
_cell.length_c   1.000
_cell.angle_alpha   90.00
_cell.angle_beta   90.00
_cell.angle_gamma   90.00
#
_symmetry.space_group_name_H-M   'P 1'
#
loop_
_entity.id
_entity.type
_entity.pdbx_description
1 polymer ?
#
loop_
_entity_poly.entity_id
_entity_poly.type
_entity_poly.pdbx_seq_one_letter_code
_entity_poly.pdbx_strand_id
1 'polypeptide(L)'
;YSQYNQVKNTLATLQRKQTGNLSTKSLASVVDPRTIVQNSEYLETHLVAVPAQQVKEFLKTYETVAPMVVPRSASLVASDDEFTLYAVTGFKKHSAEFVHKCREQKWIPRDFKYVEGGREEERKEVERVGGDERKLWGETLRLGRTAWSEAVMVWMHVLVLRVFVETVLRYGLPLDFVCTLIRAPSTKQADKAKYNLDEKYSYLAGNAFGRDKKGRVKKDDPNEMHAGGEGSGAEYTPYVYYEFEFN
;
A
#
# COMPACT_ATOMS: atom_id res chain seq x y z
N TYR A 1 -2.32 5.84 -10.35
CA TYR A 1 -2.17 5.35 -8.96
C TYR A 1 -1.49 3.98 -8.87
N SER A 2 -2.00 2.92 -9.52
CA SER A 2 -1.37 1.58 -9.50
C SER A 2 0.10 1.60 -9.96
N GLN A 3 0.38 2.28 -11.08
CA GLN A 3 1.74 2.45 -11.60
C GLN A 3 2.68 3.15 -10.61
N TYR A 4 2.22 4.21 -9.94
CA TYR A 4 3.00 4.90 -8.92
C TYR A 4 3.34 3.96 -7.75
N ASN A 5 2.36 3.20 -7.25
CA ASN A 5 2.61 2.24 -6.17
C ASN A 5 3.60 1.14 -6.57
N GLN A 6 3.54 0.66 -7.81
CA GLN A 6 4.51 -0.29 -8.32
C GLN A 6 5.93 0.29 -8.29
N VAL A 7 6.13 1.49 -8.85
CA VAL A 7 7.46 2.15 -8.89
C VAL A 7 7.96 2.48 -7.48
N LYS A 8 7.08 2.95 -6.58
CA LYS A 8 7.40 3.19 -5.17
C LYS A 8 7.87 1.91 -4.47
N ASN A 9 7.19 0.80 -4.67
CA ASN A 9 7.57 -0.49 -4.08
C ASN A 9 8.92 -0.99 -4.64
N THR A 10 9.15 -0.82 -5.94
CA THR A 10 10.44 -1.10 -6.56
C THR A 10 11.55 -0.25 -5.95
N LEU A 11 11.34 1.07 -5.81
CA LEU A 11 12.30 1.97 -5.19
C LEU A 11 12.64 1.56 -3.74
N ALA A 12 11.61 1.27 -2.94
CA ALA A 12 11.80 0.83 -1.55
C ALA A 12 12.60 -0.48 -1.48
N THR A 13 12.39 -1.40 -2.42
CA THR A 13 13.14 -2.65 -2.51
C THR A 13 14.61 -2.39 -2.84
N LEU A 14 14.88 -1.51 -3.81
CA LEU A 14 16.25 -1.14 -4.17
C LEU A 14 16.97 -0.39 -3.04
N GLN A 15 16.28 0.51 -2.33
CA GLN A 15 16.83 1.22 -1.17
C GLN A 15 17.18 0.25 -0.04
N ARG A 16 16.29 -0.71 0.27
CA ARG A 16 16.58 -1.77 1.26
C ARG A 16 17.83 -2.58 0.91
N LYS A 17 18.04 -2.87 -0.38
CA LYS A 17 19.28 -3.52 -0.84
C LYS A 17 20.52 -2.65 -0.58
N GLN A 18 20.42 -1.33 -0.52
CA GLN A 18 21.56 -0.46 -0.21
C GLN A 18 21.79 -0.26 1.30
N THR A 19 20.73 -0.23 2.11
CA THR A 19 20.80 0.16 3.53
C THR A 19 20.71 -0.98 4.53
N GLY A 20 20.46 -2.22 4.10
CA GLY A 20 20.38 -3.40 4.98
C GLY A 20 21.72 -3.75 5.67
N ASN A 21 21.68 -4.74 6.56
CA ASN A 21 22.87 -5.34 7.16
C ASN A 21 23.63 -6.23 6.15
N LEU A 22 24.84 -6.67 6.47
CA LEU A 22 25.70 -7.49 5.58
C LEU A 22 25.10 -8.83 5.17
N SER A 23 23.98 -9.27 5.78
CA SER A 23 23.22 -10.45 5.37
C SER A 23 22.25 -10.19 4.20
N THR A 24 21.82 -8.93 3.99
CA THR A 24 20.81 -8.54 2.99
C THR A 24 21.26 -7.45 2.03
N LYS A 25 22.25 -6.64 2.43
CA LYS A 25 22.82 -5.54 1.64
C LYS A 25 23.47 -6.03 0.35
N SER A 26 23.43 -5.22 -0.70
CA SER A 26 24.19 -5.44 -1.93
C SER A 26 25.69 -5.37 -1.63
N LEU A 27 26.40 -6.40 -2.08
CA LEU A 27 27.83 -6.54 -1.87
C LEU A 27 28.66 -5.81 -2.93
N ALA A 28 28.03 -5.29 -3.99
CA ALA A 28 28.70 -4.55 -5.06
C ALA A 28 29.39 -3.27 -4.57
N SER A 29 28.90 -2.67 -3.48
CA SER A 29 29.49 -1.49 -2.85
C SER A 29 30.50 -1.81 -1.74
N VAL A 30 30.54 -3.06 -1.28
CA VAL A 30 31.27 -3.50 -0.07
C VAL A 30 32.52 -4.30 -0.41
N VAL A 31 32.46 -5.13 -1.46
CA VAL A 31 33.53 -6.06 -1.81
C VAL A 31 34.52 -5.42 -2.77
N ASP A 32 35.79 -5.41 -2.39
CA ASP A 32 36.88 -5.06 -3.30
C ASP A 32 37.06 -6.19 -4.33
N PRO A 33 37.06 -5.89 -5.65
CA PRO A 33 37.28 -6.89 -6.69
C PRO A 33 38.57 -7.69 -6.53
N ARG A 34 39.58 -7.13 -5.84
CA ARG A 34 40.88 -7.77 -5.58
C ARG A 34 40.79 -8.94 -4.60
N THR A 35 39.77 -8.95 -3.75
CA THR A 35 39.58 -10.00 -2.72
C THR A 35 38.89 -11.25 -3.30
N ILE A 36 38.36 -11.16 -4.51
CA ILE A 36 37.67 -12.25 -5.19
C ILE A 36 38.59 -12.91 -6.22
N VAL A 37 38.63 -14.23 -6.22
CA VAL A 37 39.28 -15.01 -7.29
C VAL A 37 38.41 -14.91 -8.55
N GLN A 38 38.91 -14.20 -9.56
CA GLN A 38 38.22 -14.02 -10.85
C GLN A 38 38.74 -15.03 -11.88
N ASN A 39 37.84 -15.53 -12.73
CA ASN A 39 38.17 -16.35 -13.91
C ASN A 39 39.03 -17.60 -13.65
N SER A 40 39.00 -18.17 -12.44
CA SER A 40 39.62 -19.48 -12.19
C SER A 40 38.72 -20.60 -12.72
N GLU A 41 39.32 -21.64 -13.30
CA GLU A 41 38.59 -22.83 -13.78
C GLU A 41 38.04 -23.64 -12.59
N TYR A 42 38.86 -23.84 -11.56
CA TYR A 42 38.58 -24.77 -10.46
C TYR A 42 38.30 -24.11 -9.11
N LEU A 43 38.66 -22.84 -8.92
CA LEU A 43 38.48 -22.11 -7.66
C LEU A 43 37.35 -21.09 -7.75
N GLU A 44 36.70 -20.86 -6.63
CA GLU A 44 35.77 -19.75 -6.44
C GLU A 44 35.87 -19.19 -5.02
N THR A 45 35.42 -17.94 -4.87
CA THR A 45 35.36 -17.26 -3.58
C THR A 45 33.93 -17.25 -3.07
N HIS A 46 33.72 -17.83 -1.88
CA HIS A 46 32.47 -17.76 -1.15
C HIS A 46 32.48 -16.57 -0.22
N LEU A 47 31.47 -15.71 -0.33
CA LEU A 47 31.22 -14.67 0.67
C LEU A 47 30.28 -15.22 1.73
N VAL A 48 30.68 -15.12 3.00
CA VAL A 48 29.91 -15.64 4.12
C VAL A 48 29.74 -14.53 5.16
N ALA A 49 28.50 -14.15 5.44
CA ALA A 49 28.16 -13.26 6.55
C ALA A 49 28.02 -14.11 7.82
N VAL A 50 28.93 -13.90 8.77
CA VAL A 50 29.02 -14.64 10.03
C VAL A 50 28.52 -13.73 11.16
N PRO A 51 27.60 -14.18 12.02
CA PRO A 51 27.19 -13.41 13.19
C PRO A 51 28.41 -13.03 14.04
N ALA A 52 28.47 -11.79 14.56
CA ALA A 52 29.61 -11.28 15.33
C ALA A 52 30.01 -12.20 16.50
N GLN A 53 29.02 -12.87 17.11
CA GLN A 53 29.21 -13.81 18.21
C GLN A 53 29.92 -15.11 17.80
N GLN A 54 29.84 -15.50 16.52
CA GLN A 54 30.35 -16.78 16.00
C GLN A 54 31.67 -16.64 15.22
N VAL A 55 32.21 -15.43 15.08
CA VAL A 55 33.43 -15.17 14.30
C VAL A 55 34.62 -16.02 14.76
N LYS A 56 34.81 -16.18 16.08
CA LYS A 56 35.91 -17.01 16.63
C LYS A 56 35.75 -18.48 16.29
N GLU A 57 34.52 -18.99 16.33
CA GLU A 57 34.21 -20.38 15.98
C GLU A 57 34.40 -20.60 14.49
N PHE A 58 33.87 -19.71 13.66
CA PHE A 58 34.04 -19.74 12.21
C PHE A 58 35.50 -19.84 11.80
N LEU A 59 36.36 -18.94 12.29
CA LEU A 59 37.79 -18.95 11.94
C LEU A 59 38.52 -20.24 12.34
N LYS A 60 38.02 -20.95 13.37
CA LYS A 60 38.60 -22.22 13.82
C LYS A 60 38.11 -23.41 12.99
N THR A 61 36.87 -23.38 12.51
CA THR A 61 36.22 -24.58 11.95
C THR A 61 36.08 -24.54 10.42
N TYR A 62 36.03 -23.37 9.79
CA TYR A 62 35.66 -23.22 8.37
C TYR A 62 36.50 -24.08 7.41
N GLU A 63 37.77 -24.33 7.74
CA GLU A 63 38.69 -25.14 6.92
C GLU A 63 38.27 -26.61 6.81
N THR A 64 37.56 -27.12 7.82
CA THR A 64 37.13 -28.53 7.92
C THR A 64 35.65 -28.75 7.62
N VAL A 65 34.92 -27.68 7.31
CA VAL A 65 33.47 -27.71 7.10
C VAL A 65 33.08 -28.44 5.83
N ALA A 66 33.91 -28.38 4.79
CA ALA A 66 33.72 -29.13 3.56
C ALA A 66 35.07 -29.56 2.97
N PRO A 67 35.08 -30.61 2.12
CA PRO A 67 36.27 -30.98 1.38
C PRO A 67 36.75 -29.84 0.47
N MET A 68 38.06 -29.75 0.23
CA MET A 68 38.65 -28.83 -0.75
C MET A 68 38.39 -27.33 -0.46
N VAL A 69 38.30 -26.96 0.82
CA VAL A 69 38.41 -25.56 1.28
C VAL A 69 39.88 -25.20 1.41
N VAL A 70 40.29 -24.02 0.92
CA VAL A 70 41.70 -23.59 1.00
C VAL A 70 42.01 -23.10 2.43
N PRO A 71 42.97 -23.72 3.14
CA PRO A 71 43.35 -23.28 4.48
C PRO A 71 43.92 -21.85 4.47
N ARG A 72 43.68 -21.10 5.55
CA ARG A 72 44.09 -19.69 5.72
C ARG A 72 43.62 -18.74 4.62
N SER A 73 42.61 -19.13 3.84
CA SER A 73 42.03 -18.27 2.80
C SER A 73 40.98 -17.27 3.30
N ALA A 74 40.49 -17.40 4.55
CA ALA A 74 39.49 -16.50 5.09
C ALA A 74 40.04 -15.07 5.24
N SER A 75 39.49 -14.14 4.46
CA SER A 75 39.84 -12.71 4.50
C SER A 75 38.65 -11.88 4.95
N LEU A 76 38.89 -10.93 5.85
CA LEU A 76 37.86 -10.00 6.30
C LEU A 76 37.57 -8.99 5.19
N VAL A 77 36.30 -8.88 4.78
CA VAL A 77 35.87 -7.91 3.75
C VAL A 77 35.23 -6.69 4.40
N ALA A 78 34.27 -6.91 5.29
CA ALA A 78 33.54 -5.85 5.98
C ALA A 78 32.97 -6.36 7.30
N SER A 79 32.63 -5.44 8.20
CA SER A 79 31.99 -5.72 9.47
C SER A 79 30.92 -4.67 9.76
N ASP A 80 29.78 -5.10 10.29
CA ASP A 80 28.73 -4.25 10.85
C ASP A 80 28.45 -4.68 12.31
N ASP A 81 27.42 -4.10 12.93
CA ASP A 81 27.10 -4.35 14.35
C ASP A 81 26.65 -5.79 14.64
N GLU A 82 26.13 -6.51 13.64
CA GLU A 82 25.53 -7.84 13.80
C GLU A 82 26.34 -8.96 13.13
N PHE A 83 27.00 -8.66 12.01
CA PHE A 83 27.63 -9.59 11.08
C PHE A 83 29.01 -9.13 10.65
N THR A 84 29.84 -10.10 10.32
CA THR A 84 31.17 -9.91 9.73
C THR A 84 31.25 -10.73 8.44
N LEU A 85 31.57 -10.07 7.33
CA LEU A 85 31.65 -10.67 6.01
C LEU A 85 33.08 -11.17 5.75
N TYR A 86 33.19 -12.47 5.51
CA TYR A 86 34.44 -13.12 5.12
C TYR A 86 34.39 -13.60 3.67
N ALA A 87 35.53 -13.48 2.97
CA ALA A 87 35.79 -14.14 1.70
C ALA A 87 36.62 -15.40 1.96
N VAL A 88 36.09 -16.56 1.59
CA VAL A 88 36.76 -17.87 1.70
C VAL A 88 36.97 -18.44 0.31
N THR A 89 38.16 -18.95 0.02
CA THR A 89 38.43 -19.59 -1.28
C THR A 89 38.26 -21.10 -1.16
N GLY A 90 37.51 -21.68 -2.09
CA GLY A 90 37.26 -23.12 -2.16
C GLY A 90 37.22 -23.62 -3.60
N PHE A 91 37.18 -24.94 -3.77
CA PHE A 91 37.03 -25.55 -5.08
C PHE A 91 35.56 -25.59 -5.51
N LYS A 92 35.28 -25.21 -6.76
CA LYS A 92 33.92 -25.20 -7.33
C LYS A 92 33.19 -26.53 -7.20
N LYS A 93 33.92 -27.64 -7.29
CA LYS A 93 33.35 -29.00 -7.17
C LYS A 93 32.61 -29.23 -5.84
N HIS A 94 33.08 -28.64 -4.74
CA HIS A 94 32.50 -28.78 -3.39
C HIS A 94 31.79 -27.51 -2.90
N SER A 95 31.57 -26.55 -3.81
CA SER A 95 30.87 -25.28 -3.55
C SER A 95 29.52 -25.46 -2.86
N ALA A 96 28.65 -26.28 -3.46
CA ALA A 96 27.30 -26.51 -2.95
C ALA A 96 27.30 -27.17 -1.57
N GLU A 97 28.24 -28.08 -1.33
CA GLU A 97 28.44 -28.74 -0.04
C GLU A 97 28.90 -27.74 1.02
N PHE A 98 29.89 -26.89 0.70
CA PHE A 98 30.34 -25.82 1.59
C PHE A 98 29.21 -24.85 1.95
N VAL A 99 28.42 -24.40 0.98
CA VAL A 99 27.26 -23.52 1.20
C VAL A 99 26.21 -24.19 2.08
N HIS A 100 25.93 -25.46 1.86
CA HIS A 100 24.99 -26.22 2.69
C HIS A 100 25.47 -26.32 4.14
N LYS A 101 26.75 -26.67 4.34
CA LYS A 101 27.35 -26.79 5.66
C LYS A 101 27.49 -25.45 6.39
N CYS A 102 27.73 -24.36 5.67
CA CYS A 102 27.66 -23.01 6.25
C CYS A 102 26.28 -22.71 6.82
N ARG A 103 25.20 -23.11 6.12
CA ARG A 103 23.83 -22.91 6.60
C ARG A 103 23.50 -23.77 7.82
N GLU A 104 24.02 -25.00 7.90
CA GLU A 104 23.91 -25.85 9.10
C GLU A 104 24.52 -25.16 10.34
N GLN A 105 25.65 -24.46 10.17
CA GLN A 105 26.33 -23.70 11.22
C GLN A 105 25.70 -22.31 11.49
N LYS A 106 24.54 -22.01 10.87
CA LYS A 106 23.85 -20.71 10.94
C LYS A 106 24.67 -19.54 10.39
N TRP A 107 25.67 -19.81 9.57
CA TRP A 107 26.33 -18.77 8.77
C TRP A 107 25.50 -18.49 7.53
N ILE A 108 25.61 -17.28 6.98
CA ILE A 108 24.79 -16.82 5.87
C ILE A 108 25.67 -16.67 4.63
N PRO A 109 25.77 -17.70 3.77
CA PRO A 109 26.39 -17.56 2.45
C PRO A 109 25.69 -16.50 1.62
N ARG A 110 26.48 -15.65 0.97
CA ARG A 110 26.01 -14.59 0.08
C ARG A 110 26.45 -14.89 -1.35
N ASP A 111 25.47 -15.10 -2.22
CA ASP A 111 25.72 -15.25 -3.65
C ASP A 111 26.11 -13.89 -4.22
N PHE A 112 27.37 -13.78 -4.66
CA PHE A 112 27.90 -12.59 -5.30
C PHE A 112 28.85 -12.97 -6.42
N LYS A 113 28.54 -12.48 -7.62
CA LYS A 113 29.44 -12.57 -8.76
C LYS A 113 29.86 -11.16 -9.10
N TYR A 114 31.17 -10.91 -9.07
CA TYR A 114 31.69 -9.63 -9.48
C TYR A 114 31.40 -9.40 -10.96
N VAL A 115 30.79 -8.26 -11.27
CA VAL A 115 30.58 -7.75 -12.62
C VAL A 115 31.16 -6.35 -12.66
N GLU A 116 32.04 -6.10 -13.63
CA GLU A 116 32.64 -4.79 -13.81
C GLU A 116 31.55 -3.74 -14.08
N GLY A 117 31.60 -2.62 -13.36
CA GLY A 117 30.57 -1.57 -13.46
C GLY A 117 29.28 -1.81 -12.67
N GLY A 118 29.05 -2.99 -12.08
CA GLY A 118 27.79 -3.33 -11.40
C GLY A 118 27.42 -2.36 -10.26
N ARG A 119 28.40 -1.80 -9.55
CA ARG A 119 28.18 -0.76 -8.52
C ARG A 119 27.61 0.54 -9.11
N GLU A 120 28.14 0.96 -10.25
CA GLU A 120 27.68 2.18 -10.93
C GLU A 120 26.29 1.97 -11.54
N GLU A 121 26.04 0.78 -12.10
CA GLU A 121 24.73 0.39 -12.60
C GLU A 121 23.67 0.38 -11.50
N GLU A 122 23.92 -0.25 -10.34
CA GLU A 122 22.99 -0.24 -9.20
C GLU A 122 22.70 1.18 -8.71
N ARG A 123 23.72 2.05 -8.67
CA ARG A 123 23.54 3.45 -8.28
C ARG A 123 22.69 4.21 -9.30
N LYS A 124 22.98 4.05 -10.59
CA LYS A 124 22.21 4.66 -11.69
C LYS A 124 20.77 4.16 -11.69
N GLU A 125 20.54 2.89 -11.41
CA GLU A 125 19.21 2.31 -11.33
C GLU A 125 18.39 2.95 -10.20
N VAL A 126 18.96 3.06 -9.00
CA VAL A 126 18.29 3.73 -7.86
C VAL A 126 17.98 5.19 -8.17
N GLU A 127 18.92 5.91 -8.77
CA GLU A 127 18.71 7.31 -9.15
C GLU A 127 17.62 7.46 -10.21
N ARG A 128 17.64 6.61 -11.25
CA ARG A 128 16.64 6.57 -12.32
C ARG A 128 15.25 6.28 -11.76
N VAL A 129 15.10 5.20 -10.99
CA VAL A 129 13.81 4.80 -10.40
C VAL A 129 13.32 5.86 -9.41
N GLY A 130 14.23 6.50 -8.65
CA GLY A 130 13.89 7.61 -7.76
C GLY A 130 13.42 8.86 -8.52
N GLY A 131 14.00 9.15 -9.68
CA GLY A 131 13.53 10.22 -10.56
C GLY A 131 12.14 9.93 -11.13
N ASP A 132 11.93 8.70 -11.61
CA ASP A 132 10.65 8.24 -12.15
C ASP A 132 9.54 8.30 -11.09
N GLU A 133 9.82 7.87 -9.86
CA GLU A 133 8.88 7.93 -8.73
C GLU A 133 8.40 9.36 -8.45
N ARG A 134 9.32 10.32 -8.36
CA ARG A 134 8.98 11.73 -8.11
C ARG A 134 8.14 12.33 -9.24
N LYS A 135 8.48 11.99 -10.49
CA LYS A 135 7.72 12.46 -11.66
C LYS A 135 6.29 11.89 -11.64
N LEU A 136 6.17 10.57 -11.45
CA LEU A 136 4.88 9.87 -11.37
C LEU A 136 4.02 10.37 -10.21
N TRP A 137 4.64 10.70 -9.08
CA TRP A 137 3.95 11.28 -7.92
C TRP A 137 3.31 12.63 -8.28
N GLY A 138 4.08 13.54 -8.89
CA GLY A 138 3.58 14.84 -9.32
C GLY A 138 2.42 14.72 -10.31
N GLU A 139 2.55 13.83 -11.30
CA GLU A 139 1.48 13.56 -12.27
C GLU A 139 0.23 12.97 -11.60
N THR A 140 0.41 12.00 -10.69
CA THR A 140 -0.68 11.35 -9.95
C THR A 140 -1.44 12.36 -9.08
N LEU A 141 -0.74 13.26 -8.39
CA LEU A 141 -1.38 14.30 -7.59
C LEU A 141 -2.19 15.27 -8.45
N ARG A 142 -1.61 15.71 -9.57
CA ARG A 142 -2.30 16.62 -10.50
C ARG A 142 -3.58 15.99 -11.04
N LEU A 143 -3.49 14.75 -11.54
CA LEU A 143 -4.64 14.01 -12.06
C LEU A 143 -5.68 13.74 -10.97
N GLY A 144 -5.24 13.35 -9.77
CA GLY A 144 -6.12 13.10 -8.64
C GLY A 144 -6.94 14.33 -8.24
N ARG A 145 -6.32 15.52 -8.21
CA ARG A 145 -7.01 16.77 -7.87
C ARG A 145 -8.05 17.17 -8.93
N THR A 146 -7.71 17.07 -10.21
CA THR A 146 -8.64 17.38 -11.30
C THR A 146 -9.80 16.37 -11.31
N ALA A 147 -9.49 15.08 -11.26
CA ALA A 147 -10.49 14.01 -11.28
C ALA A 147 -11.43 14.07 -10.08
N TRP A 148 -10.95 14.42 -8.88
CA TRP A 148 -11.81 14.62 -7.71
C TRP A 148 -12.81 15.75 -7.94
N SER A 149 -12.34 16.88 -8.48
CA SER A 149 -13.21 18.04 -8.73
C SER A 149 -14.30 17.68 -9.75
N GLU A 150 -13.95 16.97 -10.82
CA GLU A 150 -14.90 16.48 -11.82
C GLU A 150 -15.88 15.46 -11.25
N ALA A 151 -15.39 14.49 -10.46
CA ALA A 151 -16.24 13.48 -9.83
C ALA A 151 -17.27 14.10 -8.88
N VAL A 152 -16.89 15.07 -8.05
CA VAL A 152 -17.81 15.78 -7.16
C VAL A 152 -18.84 16.59 -7.96
N MET A 153 -18.42 17.25 -9.05
CA MET A 153 -19.35 17.95 -9.93
C MET A 153 -20.38 16.99 -10.51
N VAL A 154 -19.95 15.88 -11.11
CA VAL A 154 -20.85 14.88 -11.68
C VAL A 154 -21.79 14.30 -10.61
N TRP A 155 -21.26 14.00 -9.42
CA TRP A 155 -22.06 13.50 -8.31
C TRP A 155 -23.18 14.47 -7.90
N MET A 156 -22.86 15.77 -7.78
CA MET A 156 -23.85 16.80 -7.49
C MET A 156 -24.90 16.95 -8.61
N HIS A 157 -24.51 16.85 -9.88
CA HIS A 157 -25.46 16.90 -10.99
C HIS A 157 -26.44 15.72 -10.95
N VAL A 158 -25.94 14.51 -10.69
CA VAL A 158 -26.79 13.32 -10.53
C VAL A 158 -27.73 13.48 -9.34
N LEU A 159 -27.25 14.04 -8.22
CA LEU A 159 -28.08 14.31 -7.06
C LEU A 159 -29.20 15.30 -7.37
N VAL A 160 -28.90 16.41 -8.06
CA VAL A 160 -29.91 17.41 -8.46
C VAL A 160 -30.94 16.80 -9.41
N LEU A 161 -30.51 15.99 -10.39
CA LEU A 161 -31.41 15.27 -11.28
C LEU A 161 -32.32 14.30 -10.51
N ARG A 162 -31.76 13.60 -9.52
CA ARG A 162 -32.52 12.68 -8.67
C ARG A 162 -33.58 13.43 -7.84
N VAL A 163 -33.20 14.55 -7.21
CA VAL A 163 -34.13 15.44 -6.49
C VAL A 163 -35.23 15.93 -7.44
N PHE A 164 -34.86 16.38 -8.63
CA PHE A 164 -35.81 16.91 -9.62
C PHE A 164 -36.83 15.84 -10.05
N VAL A 165 -36.37 14.67 -10.48
CA VAL A 165 -37.24 13.57 -10.93
C VAL A 165 -38.20 13.15 -9.81
N GLU A 166 -37.71 13.02 -8.58
CA GLU A 166 -38.56 12.65 -7.46
C GLU A 166 -39.57 13.73 -7.09
N THR A 167 -39.18 15.01 -7.17
CA THR A 167 -40.08 16.14 -6.91
C THR A 167 -41.23 16.14 -7.92
N VAL A 168 -40.94 15.90 -9.20
CA VAL A 168 -41.97 15.76 -10.25
C VAL A 168 -42.87 14.54 -10.01
N LEU A 169 -42.30 13.39 -9.64
CA LEU A 169 -43.08 12.18 -9.36
C LEU A 169 -43.98 12.32 -8.14
N ARG A 170 -43.54 13.05 -7.10
CA ARG A 170 -44.31 13.23 -5.86
C ARG A 170 -45.35 14.34 -5.93
N TYR A 171 -45.05 15.46 -6.58
CA TYR A 171 -45.89 16.66 -6.54
C TYR A 171 -46.55 17.01 -7.88
N GLY A 172 -46.13 16.40 -8.99
CA GLY A 172 -46.76 16.58 -10.30
C GLY A 172 -46.35 17.87 -11.01
N LEU A 173 -47.26 18.44 -11.80
CA LEU A 173 -47.09 19.70 -12.52
C LEU A 173 -48.07 20.75 -11.99
N PRO A 174 -47.76 22.07 -12.08
CA PRO A 174 -46.60 22.70 -12.73
C PRO A 174 -45.29 22.61 -11.91
N LEU A 175 -44.15 22.90 -12.55
CA LEU A 175 -42.80 22.84 -11.96
C LEU A 175 -42.48 24.01 -11.01
N ASP A 176 -43.39 24.33 -10.08
CA ASP A 176 -43.21 25.41 -9.12
C ASP A 176 -42.77 24.84 -7.76
N PHE A 177 -41.46 24.56 -7.65
CA PHE A 177 -40.87 23.92 -6.47
C PHE A 177 -39.71 24.73 -5.90
N VAL A 178 -39.58 24.73 -4.57
CA VAL A 178 -38.44 25.31 -3.87
C VAL A 178 -37.53 24.18 -3.39
N CYS A 179 -36.32 24.11 -3.95
CA CYS A 179 -35.26 23.22 -3.50
C CYS A 179 -34.24 23.99 -2.65
N THR A 180 -33.87 23.45 -1.48
CA THR A 180 -32.91 24.10 -0.57
C THR A 180 -31.83 23.11 -0.16
N LEU A 181 -30.57 23.56 -0.15
CA LEU A 181 -29.45 22.82 0.44
C LEU A 181 -29.20 23.32 1.87
N ILE A 182 -29.20 22.41 2.84
CA ILE A 182 -28.94 22.74 4.25
C ILE A 182 -27.61 22.13 4.65
N ARG A 183 -26.65 22.97 5.01
CA ARG A 183 -25.37 22.52 5.57
C ARG A 183 -25.47 22.38 7.08
N ALA A 184 -25.37 21.14 7.57
CA ALA A 184 -25.29 20.85 9.00
C ALA A 184 -23.83 20.67 9.45
N PRO A 185 -23.34 21.39 10.47
CA PRO A 185 -21.99 21.23 11.02
C PRO A 185 -21.70 19.89 11.70
N SER A 186 -22.73 19.13 12.09
CA SER A 186 -22.61 17.84 12.76
C SER A 186 -23.87 17.00 12.55
N THR A 187 -23.73 15.68 12.66
CA THR A 187 -24.86 14.72 12.55
C THR A 187 -25.98 15.06 13.53
N LYS A 188 -25.66 15.41 14.79
CA LYS A 188 -26.68 15.82 15.78
C LYS A 188 -27.51 17.04 15.35
N GLN A 189 -26.88 17.98 14.65
CA GLN A 189 -27.58 19.16 14.13
C GLN A 189 -28.36 18.84 12.85
N ALA A 190 -27.87 17.91 12.03
CA ALA A 190 -28.62 17.36 10.89
C ALA A 190 -29.90 16.67 11.37
N ASP A 191 -29.80 15.81 12.39
CA ASP A 191 -30.95 15.12 13.00
C ASP A 191 -31.98 16.12 13.55
N LYS A 192 -31.52 17.15 14.24
CA LYS A 192 -32.40 18.20 14.77
C LYS A 192 -33.06 19.01 13.65
N ALA A 193 -32.32 19.33 12.58
CA ALA A 193 -32.87 20.02 11.42
C ALA A 193 -33.93 19.16 10.72
N LYS A 194 -33.64 17.88 10.48
CA LYS A 194 -34.58 16.91 9.92
C LYS A 194 -35.84 16.79 10.77
N TYR A 195 -35.71 16.64 12.09
CA TYR A 195 -36.86 16.61 13.00
C TYR A 195 -37.77 17.83 12.87
N ASN A 196 -37.19 19.03 12.84
CA ASN A 196 -37.97 20.27 12.68
C ASN A 196 -38.62 20.40 11.30
N LEU A 197 -37.97 19.89 10.24
CA LEU A 197 -38.52 19.88 8.89
C LEU A 197 -39.66 18.86 8.77
N ASP A 198 -39.51 17.68 9.36
CA ASP A 198 -40.55 16.66 9.42
C ASP A 198 -41.79 17.17 10.13
N GLU A 199 -41.64 17.86 11.27
CA GLU A 199 -42.76 18.48 11.98
C GLU A 199 -43.50 19.48 11.09
N LYS A 200 -42.78 20.39 10.43
CA LYS A 200 -43.37 21.45 9.60
C LYS A 200 -43.98 20.96 8.30
N TYR A 201 -43.35 19.99 7.64
CA TYR A 201 -43.72 19.54 6.29
C TYR A 201 -44.43 18.19 6.27
N SER A 202 -44.76 17.61 7.43
CA SER A 202 -45.55 16.38 7.56
C SER A 202 -46.87 16.38 6.80
N TYR A 203 -47.47 17.55 6.54
CA TYR A 203 -48.71 17.65 5.76
C TYR A 203 -48.55 17.22 4.29
N LEU A 204 -47.33 17.30 3.72
CA LEU A 204 -47.01 16.94 2.33
C LEU A 204 -47.01 15.43 2.08
N ALA A 205 -46.94 14.62 3.14
CA ALA A 205 -46.98 13.16 3.05
C ALA A 205 -48.31 12.58 2.51
N GLY A 206 -49.37 13.40 2.43
CA GLY A 206 -50.66 12.97 1.90
C GLY A 206 -51.24 11.74 2.62
N ASN A 207 -51.84 10.83 1.85
CA ASN A 207 -52.36 9.53 2.31
C ASN A 207 -51.27 8.43 2.37
N ALA A 208 -50.03 8.74 2.01
CA ALA A 208 -48.94 7.76 1.99
C ALA A 208 -48.42 7.42 3.39
N PHE A 209 -48.83 8.18 4.42
CA PHE A 209 -48.61 7.86 5.83
C PHE A 209 -49.94 7.84 6.58
N GLY A 210 -50.15 6.82 7.41
CA GLY A 210 -51.32 6.75 8.30
C GLY A 210 -51.32 7.91 9.29
N ARG A 211 -52.47 8.56 9.52
CA ARG A 211 -52.61 9.64 10.52
C ARG A 211 -53.32 9.12 11.77
N ASP A 212 -52.86 9.55 12.95
CA ASP A 212 -53.54 9.26 14.21
C ASP A 212 -54.83 10.08 14.39
N LYS A 213 -55.62 9.78 15.42
CA LYS A 213 -56.88 10.51 15.73
C LYS A 213 -56.67 12.01 16.07
N LYS A 214 -55.42 12.47 16.20
CA LYS A 214 -55.04 13.87 16.42
C LYS A 214 -54.40 14.50 15.17
N GLY A 215 -54.45 13.83 14.02
CA GLY A 215 -53.93 14.31 12.74
C GLY A 215 -52.41 14.25 12.59
N ARG A 216 -51.69 13.62 13.52
CA ARG A 216 -50.23 13.45 13.43
C ARG A 216 -49.91 12.25 12.56
N VAL A 217 -48.85 12.34 11.76
CA VAL A 217 -48.31 11.21 11.01
C VAL A 217 -47.92 10.11 12.01
N LYS A 218 -48.55 8.95 11.91
CA LYS A 218 -48.19 7.76 12.67
C LYS A 218 -46.82 7.32 12.13
N LYS A 219 -45.82 7.20 13.01
CA LYS A 219 -44.59 6.49 12.64
C LYS A 219 -45.00 5.04 12.41
N ASP A 220 -44.98 4.60 11.15
CA ASP A 220 -45.21 3.20 10.84
C ASP A 220 -44.05 2.38 11.42
N ASP A 221 -44.40 1.24 11.99
CA ASP A 221 -43.47 0.31 12.63
C ASP A 221 -42.46 -0.16 11.56
N PRO A 222 -41.13 -0.12 11.79
CA PRO A 222 -40.14 -0.51 10.79
C PRO A 222 -40.30 -1.94 10.22
N ASN A 223 -41.15 -2.78 10.83
CA ASN A 223 -41.51 -4.11 10.34
C ASN A 223 -42.61 -4.14 9.24
N GLU A 224 -43.35 -3.05 8.99
CA GLU A 224 -44.39 -3.03 7.95
C GLU A 224 -43.88 -2.54 6.57
N MET A 225 -42.64 -2.03 6.48
CA MET A 225 -41.98 -1.59 5.22
C MET A 225 -41.36 -2.75 4.41
N HIS A 226 -42.03 -3.89 4.28
CA HIS A 226 -41.61 -4.99 3.39
C HIS A 226 -42.55 -5.21 2.19
N ALA A 227 -43.43 -4.25 1.90
CA ALA A 227 -44.34 -4.33 0.76
C ALA A 227 -44.16 -3.13 -0.19
N GLY A 228 -43.04 -3.10 -0.92
CA GLY A 228 -42.91 -2.14 -2.04
C GLY A 228 -41.51 -1.91 -2.58
N GLY A 229 -40.92 -2.92 -3.23
CA GLY A 229 -39.82 -2.73 -4.19
C GLY A 229 -38.41 -2.91 -3.63
N GLU A 230 -37.70 -3.91 -4.16
CA GLU A 230 -36.28 -4.17 -3.91
C GLU A 230 -35.44 -2.98 -4.40
N GLY A 231 -34.82 -2.24 -3.48
CA GLY A 231 -33.86 -1.20 -3.86
C GLY A 231 -33.52 -0.23 -2.74
N SER A 232 -32.74 -0.68 -1.75
CA SER A 232 -32.20 0.08 -0.61
C SER A 232 -33.26 0.61 0.37
N GLY A 233 -33.05 0.44 1.67
CA GLY A 233 -33.91 0.94 2.75
C GLY A 233 -33.93 2.47 2.86
N ALA A 234 -34.33 3.15 1.79
CA ALA A 234 -34.53 4.58 1.76
C ALA A 234 -35.77 4.90 2.59
N GLU A 235 -35.56 5.57 3.71
CA GLU A 235 -36.59 6.08 4.59
C GLU A 235 -37.54 6.97 3.79
N TYR A 236 -38.78 6.53 3.59
CA TYR A 236 -39.81 7.36 2.97
C TYR A 236 -40.07 8.55 3.90
N THR A 237 -39.89 9.76 3.38
CA THR A 237 -40.03 11.04 4.10
C THR A 237 -41.21 11.84 3.54
N PRO A 238 -41.83 12.75 4.30
CA PRO A 238 -43.00 13.51 3.84
C PRO A 238 -42.69 14.52 2.72
N TYR A 239 -41.41 14.83 2.48
CA TYR A 239 -40.92 15.67 1.40
C TYR A 239 -39.75 15.00 0.69
N VAL A 240 -39.36 15.50 -0.49
CA VAL A 240 -38.15 15.00 -1.17
C VAL A 240 -36.93 15.35 -0.33
N TYR A 241 -36.28 14.33 0.21
CA TYR A 241 -35.12 14.49 1.09
C TYR A 241 -33.99 13.60 0.62
N TYR A 242 -32.80 14.20 0.53
CA TYR A 242 -31.56 13.50 0.26
C TYR A 242 -30.49 14.00 1.22
N GLU A 243 -29.77 13.04 1.79
CA GLU A 243 -28.63 13.29 2.65
C GLU A 243 -27.37 12.77 1.97
N PHE A 244 -26.29 13.53 2.09
CA PHE A 244 -24.98 13.14 1.63
C PHE A 244 -23.93 13.82 2.50
N GLU A 245 -22.86 13.09 2.78
CA GLU A 245 -21.78 13.55 3.63
C GLU A 245 -20.52 13.75 2.79
N PHE A 246 -19.82 14.87 3.04
CA PHE A 246 -18.43 15.03 2.63
C PHE A 246 -17.56 14.72 3.85
N ASN A 247 -16.76 13.65 3.77
CA ASN A 247 -15.72 13.35 4.75
C ASN A 247 -14.51 14.26 4.58
#